data_AF-A0A7J3DJF0-F1
#
_entry.id   AF-A0A7J3DJF0-F1
#
_cell.length_a   1.000
_cell.length_b   1.000
_cell.length_c   1.000
_cell.angle_alpha   90.00
_cell.angle_beta   90.00
_cell.angle_gamma   90.00
#
_symmetry.space_group_name_H-M   'P 1'
#
loop_
_entity.id
_entity.type
_entity.pdbx_description
1 polymer ?
#
loop_
_entity_poly.entity_id
_entity_poly.type
_entity_poly.pdbx_seq_one_letter_code
_entity_poly.pdbx_strand_id
1 'polypeptide(L)'
;MRITVERIILAGLIVIYLLLLMPYINQLKSLPSPLYGGDYYHQLGQIYHMYESSPLEWFSTSNGLGERPAYFPIYGILVTIFGKIFGLEPFYAMVYFNFIALPLSALIAFMVMKEVLKSEPLGLIGIILFFTNYGFPIFKYTEFTKWIATPLFFYFLYKFYEKVNMKNAVLLGLAYGMMGLSHSTGFVFATFAVIAVGGYILWKGRELDAKITENKKNIALAWLLGFVIAQIYWFGPIFIYHGNNELKSNIWSLPDYGNFDYALRAGWEMFSGIFLNFASILAGIKSLVILCGVYLIVSRRAWEENAFAITLFAVSFALTYSYFLTMPLFGNNFAPSYCADLYLNFSALLVGVSGIKEIFERYEKSKMIIYGAIALLAILSIMEITSILKANESSRWFGAGKEELPVYLKQMQEWVLKNTNVNDVILSNNEISFAVNGLTGRKVVVSRRAHNDAFMQDFDDREIDAAVIFYGNDDRKRMELLKKYNVKYVYYEAGWYSLEFYFDKNGKLVGYSDPLMVVYSEEKESELKKYGIKYFKTRGWLDPAVRGLDVRMYDVLIVSPENYDNSGYGPWNDGLDKYLEKVWSYEQNGRVYAALYEVSEV
;
A
#
# COMPACT_ATOMS: atom_id res chain seq x y z
N MET A 1 -12.42 30.10 19.12
CA MET A 1 -13.18 28.88 18.73
C MET A 1 -13.91 28.37 19.98
N ARG A 2 -15.24 28.18 19.98
CA ARG A 2 -15.96 27.69 21.17
C ARG A 2 -15.65 26.21 21.40
N ILE A 3 -15.25 25.83 22.62
CA ILE A 3 -15.10 24.42 23.04
C ILE A 3 -16.51 23.88 23.26
N THR A 4 -16.84 22.76 22.60
CA THR A 4 -18.14 22.08 22.70
C THR A 4 -17.94 20.73 23.39
N VAL A 5 -19.03 20.17 23.95
CA VAL A 5 -18.99 18.85 24.62
C VAL A 5 -18.50 17.78 23.65
N GLU A 6 -18.92 17.87 22.39
CA GLU A 6 -18.55 16.93 21.34
C GLU A 6 -17.04 16.92 21.07
N ARG A 7 -16.41 18.10 21.10
CA ARG A 7 -14.95 18.21 20.93
C ARG A 7 -14.18 17.69 22.13
N ILE A 8 -14.73 17.84 23.33
CA ILE A 8 -14.15 17.24 24.54
C ILE A 8 -14.23 15.72 24.44
N ILE A 9 -15.37 15.17 24.01
CA ILE A 9 -15.52 13.72 23.80
C ILE A 9 -14.52 13.22 22.75
N LEU A 10 -14.42 13.90 21.59
CA LEU A 10 -13.46 13.54 20.55
C LEU A 10 -12.01 13.55 21.07
N ALA A 11 -11.63 14.61 21.79
CA ALA A 11 -10.29 14.70 22.38
C ALA A 11 -10.04 13.58 23.40
N GLY A 12 -11.03 13.26 24.24
CA GLY A 12 -10.97 12.14 25.19
C GLY A 12 -10.79 10.79 24.48
N LEU A 13 -11.54 10.54 23.40
CA LEU A 13 -11.41 9.33 22.59
C LEU A 13 -10.02 9.22 21.95
N ILE A 14 -9.50 10.31 21.38
CA ILE A 14 -8.15 10.34 20.81
C ILE A 14 -7.12 10.00 21.88
N VAL A 15 -7.20 10.63 23.06
CA VAL A 15 -6.29 10.36 24.18
C VAL A 15 -6.38 8.90 24.61
N ILE A 16 -7.58 8.34 24.76
CA ILE A 16 -7.77 6.93 25.13
C ILE A 16 -7.13 6.01 24.08
N TYR A 17 -7.36 6.25 22.79
CA TYR A 17 -6.76 5.42 21.73
C TYR A 17 -5.24 5.54 21.72
N LEU A 18 -4.67 6.73 21.91
CA LEU A 18 -3.23 6.90 22.04
C LEU A 18 -2.67 6.14 23.25
N LEU A 19 -3.35 6.18 24.40
CA LEU A 19 -2.96 5.44 25.60
C LEU A 19 -3.04 3.93 25.40
N LEU A 20 -4.00 3.44 24.60
CA LEU A 20 -4.08 2.02 24.23
C LEU A 20 -2.96 1.61 23.25
N LEU A 21 -2.59 2.48 22.31
CA LEU A 21 -1.55 2.19 21.31
C LEU A 21 -0.12 2.31 21.86
N MET A 22 0.12 3.22 22.81
CA MET A 22 1.47 3.54 23.29
C MET A 22 2.21 2.32 23.86
N PRO A 23 1.62 1.47 24.72
CA PRO A 23 2.28 0.24 25.19
C PRO A 23 2.61 -0.73 24.06
N TYR A 24 1.80 -0.77 23.00
CA TYR A 24 2.02 -1.67 21.85
C TYR A 24 3.21 -1.20 21.01
N ILE A 25 3.23 0.08 20.68
CA ILE A 25 4.28 0.71 19.88
C ILE A 25 5.63 0.66 20.61
N ASN A 26 5.66 0.93 21.92
CA ASN A 26 6.91 1.00 22.68
C ASN A 26 7.58 -0.37 22.91
N GLN A 27 6.88 -1.48 22.68
CA GLN A 27 7.47 -2.83 22.77
C GLN A 27 8.21 -3.24 21.49
N LEU A 28 8.04 -2.52 20.39
CA LEU A 28 8.60 -2.90 19.11
C LEU A 28 10.08 -2.56 19.04
N LYS A 29 10.88 -3.57 18.73
CA LYS A 29 12.31 -3.49 18.44
C LYS A 29 12.63 -3.70 16.96
N SER A 30 11.68 -4.25 16.22
CA SER A 30 11.70 -4.41 14.77
C SER A 30 10.28 -4.27 14.21
N LEU A 31 10.10 -4.26 12.89
CA LEU A 31 8.77 -4.13 12.31
C LEU A 31 8.01 -5.45 12.42
N PRO A 32 6.72 -5.42 12.82
CA PRO A 32 5.90 -6.61 12.98
C PRO A 32 5.39 -7.13 11.62
N SER A 33 6.33 -7.58 10.79
CA SER A 33 6.15 -8.00 9.40
C SER A 33 7.20 -9.06 9.06
N PRO A 34 6.96 -9.94 8.08
CA PRO A 34 8.04 -10.71 7.49
C PRO A 34 9.13 -9.77 6.96
N LEU A 35 10.38 -10.03 7.34
CA LEU A 35 11.56 -9.30 6.88
C LEU A 35 11.83 -9.58 5.39
N TYR A 36 11.74 -10.85 5.01
CA TYR A 36 11.87 -11.33 3.64
C TYR A 36 10.47 -11.29 2.99
N GLY A 37 10.08 -10.11 2.50
CA GLY A 37 8.90 -9.94 1.65
C GLY A 37 7.65 -9.31 2.24
N GLY A 38 7.74 -8.63 3.39
CA GLY A 38 6.58 -7.98 4.02
C GLY A 38 6.50 -6.47 3.81
N ASP A 39 5.28 -5.95 3.60
CA ASP A 39 5.00 -4.56 3.22
C ASP A 39 5.65 -3.49 4.10
N TYR A 40 5.74 -3.71 5.42
CA TYR A 40 6.33 -2.71 6.31
C TYR A 40 7.83 -2.54 6.04
N TYR A 41 8.55 -3.62 5.74
CA TYR A 41 9.97 -3.55 5.42
C TYR A 41 10.21 -2.93 4.04
N HIS A 42 9.36 -3.22 3.04
CA HIS A 42 9.44 -2.52 1.76
C HIS A 42 9.24 -1.00 1.92
N GLN A 43 8.23 -0.60 2.70
CA GLN A 43 8.00 0.81 3.02
C GLN A 43 9.17 1.44 3.78
N LEU A 44 9.80 0.70 4.70
CA LEU A 44 10.97 1.13 5.45
C LEU A 44 12.18 1.36 4.54
N GLY A 45 12.43 0.47 3.58
CA GLY A 45 13.49 0.64 2.57
C GLY A 45 13.34 1.96 1.80
N GLN A 46 12.11 2.27 1.36
CA GLN A 46 11.82 3.54 0.70
C GLN A 46 12.05 4.76 1.63
N ILE A 47 11.74 4.64 2.92
CA ILE A 47 11.97 5.73 3.90
C ILE A 47 13.47 5.91 4.13
N TYR A 48 14.26 4.84 4.25
CA TYR A 48 15.74 4.93 4.33
C TYR A 48 16.31 5.64 3.11
N HIS A 49 15.87 5.24 1.91
CA HIS A 49 16.29 5.88 0.65
C HIS A 49 16.00 7.39 0.66
N MET A 50 14.77 7.79 1.02
CA MET A 50 14.41 9.21 1.15
C MET A 50 15.19 9.93 2.25
N TYR A 51 15.52 9.24 3.35
CA TYR A 51 16.22 9.83 4.48
C TYR A 51 17.66 10.22 4.11
N GLU A 52 18.35 9.36 3.38
CA GLU A 52 19.74 9.58 2.95
C GLU A 52 19.89 10.37 1.65
N SER A 53 18.86 10.38 0.80
CA SER A 53 18.89 11.08 -0.47
C SER A 53 18.48 12.55 -0.39
N SER A 54 18.77 13.28 -1.48
CA SER A 54 18.29 14.65 -1.66
C SER A 54 16.76 14.66 -1.91
N PRO A 55 16.05 15.76 -1.59
CA PRO A 55 14.61 15.85 -1.85
C PRO A 55 14.18 15.62 -3.30
N LEU A 56 15.08 15.83 -4.28
CA LEU A 56 14.82 15.56 -5.69
C LEU A 56 14.67 14.06 -5.98
N GLU A 57 15.29 13.20 -5.16
CA GLU A 57 15.24 11.74 -5.28
C GLU A 57 14.11 11.11 -4.47
N TRP A 58 13.32 11.89 -3.71
CA TRP A 58 12.23 11.33 -2.89
C TRP A 58 11.07 10.73 -3.70
N PHE A 59 10.99 11.06 -4.98
CA PHE A 59 10.04 10.47 -5.92
C PHE A 59 10.65 9.33 -6.74
N SER A 60 11.91 8.97 -6.48
CA SER A 60 12.58 7.82 -7.07
C SER A 60 12.40 6.56 -6.21
N THR A 61 12.57 5.40 -6.83
CA THR A 61 12.50 4.10 -6.17
C THR A 61 13.71 3.81 -5.29
N SER A 62 13.51 3.08 -4.19
CA SER A 62 14.58 2.41 -3.47
C SER A 62 14.93 1.04 -4.04
N ASN A 63 14.08 0.41 -4.86
CA ASN A 63 14.28 -0.97 -5.33
C ASN A 63 15.27 -1.05 -6.49
N GLY A 64 14.84 -1.07 -7.75
CA GLY A 64 15.77 -1.24 -8.87
C GLY A 64 16.17 0.04 -9.57
N LEU A 65 17.34 0.02 -10.21
CA LEU A 65 17.79 1.13 -11.05
C LEU A 65 16.77 1.42 -12.17
N GLY A 66 16.43 2.70 -12.33
CA GLY A 66 15.54 3.18 -13.39
C GLY A 66 14.05 2.91 -13.15
N GLU A 67 13.67 2.30 -12.02
CA GLU A 67 12.26 2.04 -11.71
C GLU A 67 11.59 3.24 -11.03
N ARG A 68 10.25 3.21 -11.01
CA ARG A 68 9.45 4.12 -10.18
C ARG A 68 9.17 3.48 -8.82
N PRO A 69 8.82 4.29 -7.80
CA PRO A 69 8.38 3.74 -6.52
C PRO A 69 7.20 2.79 -6.71
N ALA A 70 7.31 1.57 -6.17
CA ALA A 70 6.17 0.66 -6.11
C ALA A 70 5.11 1.18 -5.13
N TYR A 71 5.56 1.72 -3.99
CA TYR A 71 4.70 2.38 -3.01
C TYR A 71 4.68 3.88 -3.23
N PHE A 72 3.48 4.44 -3.09
CA PHE A 72 3.22 5.84 -3.38
C PHE A 72 3.90 6.77 -2.34
N PRO A 73 4.55 7.86 -2.78
CA PRO A 73 5.61 8.50 -2.00
C PRO A 73 5.13 9.38 -0.84
N ILE A 74 3.86 9.82 -0.82
CA ILE A 74 3.40 10.85 0.13
C ILE A 74 3.56 10.41 1.60
N TYR A 75 3.20 9.16 1.92
CA TYR A 75 3.37 8.65 3.28
C TYR A 75 4.87 8.61 3.67
N GLY A 76 5.71 8.04 2.80
CA GLY A 76 7.16 7.96 3.03
C GLY A 76 7.79 9.34 3.25
N ILE A 77 7.44 10.32 2.40
CA ILE A 77 7.91 11.71 2.51
C ILE A 77 7.55 12.31 3.87
N LEU A 78 6.32 12.13 4.34
CA LEU A 78 5.88 12.67 5.63
C LEU A 78 6.64 12.02 6.80
N VAL A 79 6.86 10.71 6.75
CA VAL A 79 7.65 9.99 7.75
C VAL A 79 9.11 10.43 7.73
N THR A 80 9.72 10.61 6.55
CA THR A 80 11.09 11.11 6.41
C THR A 80 11.23 12.53 6.98
N ILE A 81 10.31 13.43 6.66
CA ILE A 81 10.29 14.79 7.21
C ILE A 81 10.16 14.74 8.74
N PHE A 82 9.24 13.93 9.26
CA PHE A 82 9.07 13.73 10.69
C PHE A 82 10.37 13.22 11.34
N GLY A 83 10.99 12.18 10.77
CA GLY A 83 12.26 11.65 11.26
C GLY A 83 13.38 12.70 11.28
N LYS A 84 13.53 13.49 10.22
CA LYS A 84 14.54 14.56 10.14
C LYS A 84 14.29 15.69 11.15
N ILE A 85 13.03 16.08 11.38
CA ILE A 85 12.69 17.15 12.35
C ILE A 85 13.00 16.72 13.79
N PHE A 86 12.73 15.46 14.14
CA PHE A 86 12.89 14.95 15.51
C PHE A 86 14.22 14.21 15.75
N GLY A 87 15.09 14.11 14.75
CA GLY A 87 16.35 13.38 14.85
C GLY A 87 16.15 11.88 15.07
N LEU A 88 15.07 11.31 14.53
CA LEU A 88 14.76 9.89 14.64
C LEU A 88 15.31 9.13 13.43
N GLU A 89 15.85 7.94 13.67
CA GLU A 89 16.16 6.99 12.60
C GLU A 89 14.88 6.54 11.89
N PRO A 90 14.95 6.16 10.59
CA PRO A 90 13.80 5.77 9.78
C PRO A 90 12.83 4.78 10.43
N PHE A 91 13.34 3.75 11.12
CA PHE A 91 12.51 2.77 11.85
C PHE A 91 11.65 3.45 12.92
N TYR A 92 12.28 4.21 13.83
CA TYR A 92 11.57 4.92 14.89
C TYR A 92 10.65 6.01 14.36
N ALA A 93 11.04 6.69 13.29
CA ALA A 93 10.19 7.68 12.62
C ALA A 93 8.88 7.02 12.13
N MET A 94 8.96 5.88 11.45
CA MET A 94 7.80 5.13 10.95
C MET A 94 6.89 4.65 12.08
N VAL A 95 7.48 4.15 13.17
CA VAL A 95 6.75 3.65 14.34
C VAL A 95 6.07 4.77 15.11
N TYR A 96 6.76 5.88 15.39
CA TYR A 96 6.23 6.98 16.19
C TYR A 96 5.35 7.98 15.42
N PHE A 97 5.43 8.00 14.08
CA PHE A 97 4.53 8.83 13.26
C PHE A 97 3.04 8.52 13.51
N ASN A 98 2.72 7.31 13.97
CA ASN A 98 1.35 6.90 14.35
C ASN A 98 0.73 7.77 15.44
N PHE A 99 1.54 8.31 16.36
CA PHE A 99 1.05 9.22 17.40
C PHE A 99 0.56 10.57 16.85
N ILE A 100 0.97 10.92 15.62
CA ILE A 100 0.50 12.11 14.91
C ILE A 100 -0.60 11.73 13.91
N ALA A 101 -0.41 10.63 13.18
CA ALA A 101 -1.32 10.18 12.14
C ALA A 101 -2.72 9.87 12.70
N LEU A 102 -2.82 9.24 13.88
CA LEU A 102 -4.10 8.87 14.48
C LEU A 102 -4.93 10.09 14.93
N PRO A 103 -4.40 11.06 15.70
CA PRO A 103 -5.15 12.29 15.99
C PRO A 103 -5.55 13.03 14.72
N LEU A 104 -4.65 13.11 13.74
CA LEU A 104 -4.92 13.81 12.48
C LEU A 104 -6.05 13.14 11.69
N SER A 105 -6.04 11.81 11.57
CA SER A 105 -7.11 11.07 10.90
C SER A 105 -8.45 11.25 11.60
N ALA A 106 -8.48 11.18 12.93
CA ALA A 106 -9.69 11.38 13.72
C ALA A 106 -10.29 12.78 13.51
N LEU A 107 -9.43 13.81 13.53
CA LEU A 107 -9.84 15.20 13.32
C LEU A 107 -10.36 15.43 11.90
N ILE A 108 -9.66 14.97 10.87
CA ILE A 108 -10.07 15.17 9.47
C ILE A 108 -11.38 14.44 9.19
N ALA A 109 -11.51 13.18 9.58
CA ALA A 109 -12.73 12.41 9.34
C ALA A 109 -13.92 12.98 10.14
N PHE A 110 -13.71 13.45 11.38
CA PHE A 110 -14.74 14.19 12.12
C PHE A 110 -15.13 15.48 11.40
N MET A 111 -14.18 16.23 10.85
CA MET A 111 -14.45 17.44 10.08
C MET A 111 -15.31 17.16 8.85
N VAL A 112 -15.02 16.08 8.09
CA VAL A 112 -15.86 15.66 6.96
C VAL A 112 -17.28 15.37 7.43
N MET A 113 -17.43 14.46 8.39
CA MET A 113 -18.74 14.01 8.88
C MET A 113 -19.56 15.19 9.41
N LYS A 114 -18.97 16.01 10.29
CA LYS A 114 -19.61 17.20 10.85
C LYS A 114 -20.09 18.16 9.75
N GLU A 115 -19.25 18.42 8.75
CA GLU A 115 -19.54 19.43 7.72
C GLU A 115 -20.60 18.97 6.73
N VAL A 116 -20.58 17.69 6.34
CA VAL A 116 -21.61 17.11 5.47
C VAL A 116 -22.94 17.00 6.22
N LEU A 117 -22.91 16.51 7.47
CA LEU A 117 -24.11 16.28 8.27
C LEU A 117 -24.67 17.55 8.93
N LYS A 118 -23.88 18.63 8.96
CA LYS A 118 -24.16 19.88 9.70
C LYS A 118 -24.45 19.64 11.19
N SER A 119 -23.88 18.60 11.79
CA SER A 119 -24.15 18.17 13.16
C SER A 119 -22.90 17.60 13.83
N GLU A 120 -22.45 18.22 14.94
CA GLU A 120 -21.31 17.70 15.72
C GLU A 120 -21.62 16.34 16.39
N PRO A 121 -22.80 16.11 17.00
CA PRO A 121 -23.13 14.80 17.57
C PRO A 121 -23.18 13.67 16.54
N LEU A 122 -23.76 13.90 15.36
CA LEU A 122 -23.76 12.88 14.30
C LEU A 122 -22.36 12.69 13.71
N GLY A 123 -21.57 13.75 13.65
CA GLY A 123 -20.14 13.67 13.33
C GLY A 123 -19.38 12.73 14.28
N LEU A 124 -19.70 12.77 15.58
CA LEU A 124 -19.12 11.85 16.57
C LEU A 124 -19.56 10.39 16.36
N ILE A 125 -20.83 10.16 16.04
CA ILE A 125 -21.30 8.80 15.72
C ILE A 125 -20.55 8.27 14.49
N GLY A 126 -20.44 9.09 13.44
CA GLY A 126 -19.72 8.72 12.22
C GLY A 126 -18.25 8.38 12.47
N ILE A 127 -17.54 9.18 13.26
CA ILE A 127 -16.11 8.91 13.53
C ILE A 127 -15.90 7.66 14.38
N ILE A 128 -16.74 7.42 15.40
CA ILE A 128 -16.65 6.21 16.24
C ILE A 128 -16.87 4.96 15.39
N LEU A 129 -17.90 4.97 14.52
CA LEU A 129 -18.19 3.86 13.61
C LEU A 129 -17.17 3.70 12.47
N PHE A 130 -16.45 4.77 12.13
CA PHE A 130 -15.39 4.68 11.12
C PHE A 130 -14.16 3.95 11.68
N PHE A 131 -13.78 4.25 12.93
CA PHE A 131 -12.58 3.70 13.58
C PHE A 131 -12.66 2.23 13.98
N THR A 132 -13.83 1.60 13.85
CA THR A 132 -14.04 0.16 14.11
C THR A 132 -13.16 -0.74 13.26
N ASN A 133 -12.72 -0.26 12.09
CA ASN A 133 -11.92 -1.02 11.13
C ASN A 133 -10.41 -0.73 11.26
N TYR A 134 -9.96 -0.11 12.36
CA TYR A 134 -8.55 0.19 12.59
C TYR A 134 -7.79 -1.08 12.99
N GLY A 135 -7.20 -1.75 11.99
CA GLY A 135 -6.72 -3.13 12.13
C GLY A 135 -5.29 -3.32 12.68
N PHE A 136 -4.42 -2.31 12.64
CA PHE A 136 -3.02 -2.50 13.05
C PHE A 136 -2.32 -1.17 13.40
N PRO A 137 -1.45 -1.10 14.43
CA PRO A 137 -1.02 0.16 15.03
C PRO A 137 0.00 0.97 14.21
N ILE A 138 0.53 0.44 13.11
CA ILE A 138 1.51 1.13 12.26
C ILE A 138 0.87 1.41 10.90
N PHE A 139 0.81 2.67 10.51
CA PHE A 139 0.37 3.05 9.18
C PHE A 139 1.41 2.58 8.14
N LYS A 140 0.95 2.08 7.00
CA LYS A 140 1.68 2.16 5.72
C LYS A 140 0.91 3.07 4.76
N TYR A 141 1.37 3.21 3.53
CA TYR A 141 0.74 4.10 2.54
C TYR A 141 -0.76 3.82 2.33
N THR A 142 -1.20 2.56 2.41
CA THR A 142 -2.62 2.18 2.28
C THR A 142 -3.46 2.73 3.44
N GLU A 143 -3.04 2.54 4.70
CA GLU A 143 -3.71 3.05 5.90
C GLU A 143 -3.66 4.58 5.93
N PHE A 144 -2.53 5.18 5.55
CA PHE A 144 -2.44 6.64 5.38
C PHE A 144 -3.48 7.14 4.38
N THR A 145 -3.62 6.45 3.23
CA THR A 145 -4.61 6.81 2.23
C THR A 145 -6.02 6.68 2.80
N LYS A 146 -6.34 5.55 3.43
CA LYS A 146 -7.64 5.25 4.02
C LYS A 146 -8.07 6.26 5.06
N TRP A 147 -7.18 6.55 6.02
CA TRP A 147 -7.53 7.27 7.24
C TRP A 147 -7.26 8.77 7.15
N ILE A 148 -6.40 9.22 6.24
CA ILE A 148 -6.02 10.64 6.11
C ILE A 148 -6.31 11.17 4.71
N ALA A 149 -5.72 10.58 3.67
CA ALA A 149 -5.82 11.16 2.32
C ALA A 149 -7.25 11.16 1.77
N THR A 150 -7.98 10.04 1.90
CA THR A 150 -9.38 9.93 1.46
C THR A 150 -10.28 10.90 2.21
N PRO A 151 -10.31 10.94 3.57
CA PRO A 151 -11.11 11.94 4.29
C PRO A 151 -10.73 13.38 3.94
N LEU A 152 -9.44 13.68 3.76
CA LEU A 152 -9.00 15.02 3.38
C LEU A 152 -9.50 15.42 1.99
N PHE A 153 -9.42 14.50 1.03
CA PHE A 153 -10.00 14.69 -0.30
C PHE A 153 -11.52 14.90 -0.23
N PHE A 154 -12.24 14.10 0.56
CA PHE A 154 -13.68 14.23 0.75
C PHE A 154 -14.04 15.58 1.35
N TYR A 155 -13.25 16.07 2.32
CA TYR A 155 -13.45 17.37 2.95
C TYR A 155 -13.38 18.51 1.92
N PHE A 156 -12.32 18.56 1.11
CA PHE A 156 -12.18 19.63 0.11
C PHE A 156 -13.14 19.48 -1.06
N LEU A 157 -13.50 18.25 -1.45
CA LEU A 157 -14.55 18.00 -2.43
C LEU A 157 -15.90 18.52 -1.93
N TYR A 158 -16.21 18.34 -0.65
CA TYR A 158 -17.40 18.88 -0.02
C TYR A 158 -17.38 20.42 0.07
N LYS A 159 -16.26 21.03 0.48
CA LYS A 159 -16.13 22.50 0.52
C LYS A 159 -16.28 23.12 -0.87
N PHE A 160 -15.78 22.45 -1.90
CA PHE A 160 -15.99 22.85 -3.29
C PHE A 160 -17.45 22.70 -3.73
N TYR A 161 -18.10 21.59 -3.38
CA TYR A 161 -19.52 21.35 -3.61
C TYR A 161 -20.42 22.44 -2.99
N GLU A 162 -20.18 22.79 -1.73
CA GLU A 162 -20.93 23.83 -1.01
C GLU A 162 -20.75 25.23 -1.62
N LYS A 163 -19.53 25.54 -2.07
CA LYS A 163 -19.19 26.83 -2.64
C LYS A 163 -18.13 26.71 -3.72
N VAL A 164 -18.58 26.73 -4.97
CA VAL A 164 -17.71 26.71 -6.15
C VAL A 164 -17.04 28.08 -6.30
N ASN A 165 -15.75 28.15 -5.99
CA ASN A 165 -14.92 29.33 -6.17
C ASN A 165 -13.45 28.91 -6.36
N MET A 166 -12.61 29.84 -6.81
CA MET A 166 -11.20 29.56 -7.09
C MET A 166 -10.43 29.00 -5.88
N LYS A 167 -10.64 29.55 -4.67
CA LYS A 167 -9.95 29.06 -3.45
C LYS A 167 -10.26 27.59 -3.19
N ASN A 168 -11.53 27.21 -3.24
CA ASN A 168 -11.94 25.83 -3.03
C ASN A 168 -11.52 24.91 -4.19
N ALA A 169 -11.49 25.44 -5.43
CA ALA A 169 -10.99 24.70 -6.59
C ALA A 169 -9.51 24.36 -6.43
N VAL A 170 -8.69 25.33 -6.00
CA VAL A 170 -7.25 25.12 -5.75
C VAL A 170 -7.05 24.10 -4.62
N LEU A 171 -7.77 24.23 -3.51
CA LEU A 171 -7.66 23.29 -2.39
C LEU A 171 -8.08 21.87 -2.78
N LEU A 172 -9.16 21.72 -3.57
CA LEU A 172 -9.57 20.44 -4.12
C LEU A 172 -8.53 19.87 -5.10
N GLY A 173 -7.97 20.70 -5.97
CA GLY A 173 -6.91 20.27 -6.89
C GLY A 173 -5.66 19.78 -6.16
N LEU A 174 -5.22 20.48 -5.11
CA LEU A 174 -4.13 20.02 -4.25
C LEU A 174 -4.45 18.68 -3.59
N ALA A 175 -5.66 18.53 -3.03
CA ALA A 175 -6.10 17.30 -2.39
C ALA A 175 -6.23 16.13 -3.39
N TYR A 176 -6.70 16.38 -4.62
CA TYR A 176 -6.72 15.41 -5.71
C TYR A 176 -5.29 14.99 -6.06
N GLY A 177 -4.37 15.93 -6.28
CA GLY A 177 -2.97 15.62 -6.55
C GLY A 177 -2.34 14.74 -5.46
N MET A 178 -2.53 15.10 -4.19
CA MET A 178 -2.08 14.29 -3.05
C MET A 178 -2.72 12.90 -3.04
N MET A 179 -4.02 12.79 -3.34
CA MET A 179 -4.74 11.53 -3.40
C MET A 179 -4.17 10.61 -4.49
N GLY A 180 -3.89 11.18 -5.67
CA GLY A 180 -3.26 10.46 -6.78
C GLY A 180 -1.81 10.04 -6.52
N LEU A 181 -1.14 10.69 -5.56
CA LEU A 181 0.21 10.35 -5.11
C LEU A 181 0.22 9.56 -3.78
N SER A 182 -0.93 9.17 -3.24
CA SER A 182 -1.03 8.38 -2.00
C SER A 182 -1.35 6.91 -2.27
N HIS A 183 -2.04 6.58 -3.37
CA HIS A 183 -2.37 5.20 -3.73
C HIS A 183 -2.73 5.09 -5.22
N SER A 184 -2.49 3.91 -5.82
CA SER A 184 -2.76 3.67 -7.25
C SER A 184 -4.23 3.89 -7.62
N THR A 185 -5.15 3.29 -6.85
CA THR A 185 -6.60 3.49 -7.02
C THR A 185 -7.07 4.90 -6.65
N GLY A 186 -6.25 5.68 -5.93
CA GLY A 186 -6.58 7.03 -5.46
C GLY A 186 -6.69 8.04 -6.60
N PHE A 187 -5.80 7.94 -7.59
CA PHE A 187 -5.87 8.76 -8.80
C PHE A 187 -7.17 8.50 -9.58
N VAL A 188 -7.50 7.23 -9.80
CA VAL A 188 -8.72 6.81 -10.52
C VAL A 188 -9.96 7.32 -9.79
N PHE A 189 -10.06 7.06 -8.49
CA PHE A 189 -11.19 7.49 -7.68
C PHE A 189 -11.36 9.02 -7.66
N ALA A 190 -10.29 9.78 -7.38
CA ALA A 190 -10.37 11.23 -7.30
C ALA A 190 -10.79 11.85 -8.64
N THR A 191 -10.30 11.31 -9.75
CA THR A 191 -10.70 11.72 -11.11
C THR A 191 -12.20 11.59 -11.31
N PHE A 192 -12.77 10.40 -11.06
CA PHE A 192 -14.20 10.16 -11.24
C PHE A 192 -15.06 10.93 -10.23
N ALA A 193 -14.60 11.10 -8.99
CA ALA A 193 -15.32 11.86 -7.97
C ALA A 193 -15.44 13.35 -8.32
N VAL A 194 -14.35 13.99 -8.79
CA VAL A 194 -14.37 15.38 -9.25
C VAL A 194 -15.30 15.55 -10.46
N ILE A 195 -15.24 14.61 -11.43
CA ILE A 195 -16.12 14.64 -12.60
C ILE A 195 -17.59 14.48 -12.21
N ALA A 196 -17.92 13.51 -11.35
CA ALA A 196 -19.30 13.25 -10.94
C ALA A 196 -19.90 14.42 -10.14
N VAL A 197 -19.16 14.95 -9.16
CA VAL A 197 -19.60 16.10 -8.37
C VAL A 197 -19.69 17.36 -9.24
N GLY A 198 -18.70 17.61 -10.11
CA GLY A 198 -18.73 18.71 -11.07
C GLY A 198 -19.91 18.62 -12.04
N GLY A 199 -20.17 17.43 -12.57
CA GLY A 199 -21.32 17.14 -13.43
C GLY A 199 -22.65 17.41 -12.72
N TYR A 200 -22.78 16.98 -11.45
CA TYR A 200 -23.97 17.26 -10.64
C TYR A 200 -24.17 18.77 -10.40
N ILE A 201 -23.10 19.51 -10.08
CA ILE A 201 -23.14 20.97 -9.90
C ILE A 201 -23.67 21.67 -11.16
N LEU A 202 -23.15 21.28 -12.34
CA LEU A 202 -23.58 21.84 -13.62
C LEU A 202 -25.03 21.45 -13.96
N TRP A 203 -25.41 20.21 -13.67
CA TRP A 203 -26.76 19.71 -13.90
C TRP A 203 -27.82 20.38 -13.01
N LYS A 204 -27.47 20.76 -11.78
CA LYS A 204 -28.36 21.50 -10.87
C LYS A 204 -28.54 22.95 -11.33
N GLY A 205 -27.49 23.56 -11.87
CA GLY A 205 -27.49 24.98 -12.27
C GLY A 205 -28.04 25.26 -13.66
N ARG A 206 -29.11 24.59 -14.13
CA ARG A 206 -29.60 24.56 -15.54
C ARG A 206 -29.93 25.90 -16.22
N GLU A 207 -29.67 27.05 -15.61
CA GLU A 207 -29.87 28.38 -16.20
C GLU A 207 -28.56 28.88 -16.83
N LEU A 208 -28.63 29.27 -18.10
CA LEU A 208 -27.52 29.60 -19.02
C LEU A 208 -26.78 30.91 -18.65
N ASP A 209 -26.47 31.11 -17.38
CA ASP A 209 -25.92 32.33 -16.79
C ASP A 209 -24.39 32.33 -16.69
N ALA A 210 -23.81 33.52 -16.52
CA ALA A 210 -22.38 33.73 -16.25
C ALA A 210 -21.83 32.85 -15.10
N LYS A 211 -22.69 32.49 -14.14
CA LYS A 211 -22.38 31.58 -13.03
C LYS A 211 -22.04 30.16 -13.50
N ILE A 212 -22.67 29.65 -14.57
CA ILE A 212 -22.27 28.37 -15.19
C ILE A 212 -20.85 28.48 -15.73
N THR A 213 -20.52 29.59 -16.40
CA THR A 213 -19.19 29.79 -17.01
C THR A 213 -18.10 29.83 -15.93
N GLU A 214 -18.35 30.53 -14.82
CA GLU A 214 -17.42 30.55 -13.68
C GLU A 214 -17.29 29.17 -13.00
N ASN A 215 -18.41 28.46 -12.81
CA ASN A 215 -18.39 27.12 -12.24
C ASN A 215 -17.59 26.15 -13.12
N LYS A 216 -17.79 26.16 -14.44
CA LYS A 216 -17.00 25.36 -15.40
C LYS A 216 -15.51 25.65 -15.26
N LYS A 217 -15.13 26.93 -15.19
CA LYS A 217 -13.73 27.34 -14.99
C LYS A 217 -13.16 26.78 -13.69
N ASN A 218 -13.89 26.88 -12.59
CA ASN A 218 -13.42 26.40 -11.28
C ASN A 218 -13.38 24.87 -11.19
N ILE A 219 -14.32 24.15 -11.83
CA ILE A 219 -14.28 22.68 -11.96
C ILE A 219 -13.05 22.26 -12.77
N ALA A 220 -12.84 22.89 -13.93
CA ALA A 220 -11.68 22.63 -14.78
C ALA A 220 -10.37 22.93 -14.04
N LEU A 221 -10.30 24.02 -13.27
CA LEU A 221 -9.13 24.36 -12.46
C LEU A 221 -8.82 23.28 -11.41
N ALA A 222 -9.83 22.81 -10.67
CA ALA A 222 -9.65 21.76 -9.68
C ALA A 222 -9.14 20.46 -10.32
N TRP A 223 -9.74 20.06 -11.45
CA TRP A 223 -9.33 18.89 -12.20
C TRP A 223 -7.92 19.02 -12.77
N LEU A 224 -7.63 20.11 -13.48
CA LEU A 224 -6.32 20.35 -14.11
C LEU A 224 -5.20 20.42 -13.07
N LEU A 225 -5.40 21.15 -11.98
CA LEU A 225 -4.39 21.27 -10.93
C LEU A 225 -4.09 19.90 -10.30
N GLY A 226 -5.11 19.14 -9.95
CA GLY A 226 -4.92 17.81 -9.37
C GLY A 226 -4.31 16.81 -10.36
N PHE A 227 -4.74 16.84 -11.62
CA PHE A 227 -4.17 16.02 -12.68
C PHE A 227 -2.68 16.33 -12.90
N VAL A 228 -2.30 17.60 -12.98
CA VAL A 228 -0.90 18.04 -13.16
C VAL A 228 -0.02 17.60 -11.99
N ILE A 229 -0.50 17.73 -10.74
CA ILE A 229 0.27 17.25 -9.57
C ILE A 229 0.41 15.73 -9.59
N ALA A 230 -0.66 15.01 -9.92
CA ALA A 230 -0.61 13.54 -10.03
C ALA A 230 0.38 13.06 -11.10
N GLN A 231 0.68 13.88 -12.11
CA GLN A 231 1.66 13.53 -13.16
C GLN A 231 3.07 13.32 -12.63
N ILE A 232 3.41 13.76 -11.40
CA ILE A 232 4.70 13.44 -10.77
C ILE A 232 4.98 11.93 -10.80
N TYR A 233 3.94 11.11 -10.61
CA TYR A 233 4.03 9.66 -10.78
C TYR A 233 3.39 9.19 -12.10
N TRP A 234 2.19 9.70 -12.41
CA TRP A 234 1.34 9.16 -13.48
C TRP A 234 1.74 9.56 -14.89
N PHE A 235 2.69 10.47 -15.07
CA PHE A 235 3.16 10.85 -16.41
C PHE A 235 3.69 9.64 -17.18
N GLY A 236 4.57 8.87 -16.54
CA GLY A 236 5.17 7.68 -17.12
C GLY A 236 4.13 6.61 -17.48
N PRO A 237 3.31 6.14 -16.54
CA PRO A 237 2.22 5.21 -16.81
C PRO A 237 1.29 5.64 -17.95
N ILE A 238 0.86 6.90 -17.98
CA ILE A 238 -0.14 7.39 -18.95
C ILE A 238 0.47 7.68 -20.31
N PHE A 239 1.58 8.43 -20.36
CA PHE A 239 2.11 9.00 -21.61
C PHE A 239 3.31 8.26 -22.18
N ILE A 240 4.12 7.58 -21.36
CA ILE A 240 5.28 6.80 -21.83
C ILE A 240 4.87 5.35 -22.11
N TYR A 241 4.14 4.74 -21.18
CA TYR A 241 3.75 3.33 -21.27
C TYR A 241 2.33 3.12 -21.79
N HIS A 242 1.58 4.19 -22.03
CA HIS A 242 0.21 4.14 -22.57
C HIS A 242 -0.74 3.22 -21.77
N GLY A 243 -0.54 3.15 -20.46
CA GLY A 243 -1.29 2.27 -19.55
C GLY A 243 -0.88 0.80 -19.60
N ASN A 244 0.16 0.44 -20.37
CA ASN A 244 0.65 -0.93 -20.43
C ASN A 244 1.37 -1.31 -19.13
N ASN A 245 0.70 -2.16 -18.35
CA ASN A 245 1.25 -2.78 -17.15
C ASN A 245 1.74 -4.18 -17.55
N GLU A 246 3.00 -4.27 -17.99
CA GLU A 246 3.61 -5.55 -18.45
C GLU A 246 3.74 -6.55 -17.31
N LEU A 247 4.10 -6.06 -16.11
CA LEU A 247 4.15 -6.88 -14.91
C LEU A 247 2.78 -7.54 -14.63
N LYS A 248 1.67 -6.89 -14.98
CA LYS A 248 0.27 -7.32 -14.74
C LYS A 248 -0.02 -7.63 -13.27
N SER A 249 0.57 -6.87 -12.35
CA SER A 249 0.42 -7.09 -10.90
C SER A 249 -1.06 -7.22 -10.47
N ASN A 250 -1.94 -6.33 -10.92
CA ASN A 250 -3.39 -6.38 -10.63
C ASN A 250 -4.13 -7.63 -11.15
N ILE A 251 -3.46 -8.51 -11.90
CA ILE A 251 -4.03 -9.73 -12.47
C ILE A 251 -3.45 -10.98 -11.80
N TRP A 252 -2.13 -11.07 -11.64
CA TRP A 252 -1.52 -12.27 -11.05
C TRP A 252 -1.41 -12.21 -9.52
N SER A 253 -1.34 -11.01 -8.92
CA SER A 253 -1.19 -10.85 -7.46
C SER A 253 -2.53 -10.78 -6.73
N LEU A 254 -3.63 -10.74 -7.49
CA LEU A 254 -4.99 -10.70 -7.00
C LEU A 254 -5.76 -11.95 -7.43
N PRO A 255 -6.84 -12.29 -6.73
CA PRO A 255 -7.79 -13.28 -7.23
C PRO A 255 -8.31 -12.96 -8.64
N ASP A 256 -8.63 -14.00 -9.42
CA ASP A 256 -9.03 -13.89 -10.82
C ASP A 256 -10.47 -13.36 -10.94
N TYR A 257 -10.61 -12.03 -10.89
CA TYR A 257 -11.87 -11.33 -11.16
C TYR A 257 -12.39 -11.51 -12.61
N GLY A 258 -11.62 -12.14 -13.51
CA GLY A 258 -12.08 -12.54 -14.83
C GLY A 258 -12.88 -13.83 -14.81
N ASN A 259 -12.71 -14.65 -13.76
CA ASN A 259 -13.58 -15.79 -13.50
C ASN A 259 -14.93 -15.29 -12.98
N PHE A 260 -16.01 -15.56 -13.71
CA PHE A 260 -17.35 -15.05 -13.38
C PHE A 260 -17.88 -15.55 -12.02
N ASP A 261 -17.64 -16.81 -11.67
CA ASP A 261 -18.07 -17.38 -10.39
C ASP A 261 -17.34 -16.75 -9.22
N TYR A 262 -16.02 -16.55 -9.38
CA TYR A 262 -15.23 -15.79 -8.40
C TYR A 262 -15.71 -14.35 -8.30
N ALA A 263 -15.89 -13.67 -9.43
CA ALA A 263 -16.33 -12.28 -9.51
C ALA A 263 -17.66 -12.03 -8.78
N LEU A 264 -18.63 -12.95 -8.92
CA LEU A 264 -19.90 -12.90 -8.19
C LEU A 264 -19.71 -13.14 -6.69
N ARG A 265 -18.92 -14.16 -6.30
CA ARG A 265 -18.64 -14.46 -4.89
C ARG A 265 -17.94 -13.30 -4.20
N ALA A 266 -16.86 -12.77 -4.78
CA ALA A 266 -16.13 -11.63 -4.25
C ALA A 266 -17.02 -10.38 -4.16
N GLY A 267 -17.91 -10.19 -5.15
CA GLY A 267 -18.89 -9.10 -5.13
C GLY A 267 -19.86 -9.20 -3.95
N TRP A 268 -20.39 -10.40 -3.71
CA TRP A 268 -21.24 -10.67 -2.55
C TRP A 268 -20.50 -10.56 -1.22
N GLU A 269 -19.26 -11.03 -1.12
CA GLU A 269 -18.43 -10.92 0.08
C GLU A 269 -18.14 -9.45 0.42
N MET A 270 -17.74 -8.62 -0.55
CA MET A 270 -17.55 -7.18 -0.34
C MET A 270 -18.86 -6.49 0.04
N PHE A 271 -19.97 -6.85 -0.60
CA PHE A 271 -21.28 -6.31 -0.26
C PHE A 271 -21.69 -6.68 1.17
N SER A 272 -21.74 -7.97 1.48
CA SER A 272 -22.15 -8.46 2.80
C SER A 272 -21.21 -8.00 3.91
N GLY A 273 -19.90 -7.90 3.64
CA GLY A 273 -18.91 -7.38 4.59
C GLY A 273 -19.09 -5.91 4.97
N ILE A 274 -19.76 -5.11 4.13
CA ILE A 274 -20.06 -3.69 4.38
C ILE A 274 -21.49 -3.51 4.91
N PHE A 275 -22.47 -4.15 4.27
CA PHE A 275 -23.89 -3.91 4.51
C PHE A 275 -24.53 -4.88 5.52
N LEU A 276 -23.95 -6.06 5.72
CA LEU A 276 -24.53 -7.18 6.48
C LEU A 276 -23.50 -7.87 7.39
N ASN A 277 -22.57 -7.10 7.96
CA ASN A 277 -21.52 -7.64 8.81
C ASN A 277 -21.96 -7.67 10.28
N PHE A 278 -22.15 -8.86 10.81
CA PHE A 278 -22.53 -9.12 12.21
C PHE A 278 -21.43 -9.87 12.98
N ALA A 279 -20.16 -9.77 12.55
CA ALA A 279 -19.03 -10.42 13.21
C ALA A 279 -18.79 -9.90 14.64
N SER A 280 -19.20 -8.66 14.92
CA SER A 280 -19.20 -8.05 16.26
C SER A 280 -20.47 -7.22 16.46
N ILE A 281 -20.78 -6.87 17.71
CA ILE A 281 -21.92 -5.98 18.02
C ILE A 281 -21.74 -4.64 17.31
N LEU A 282 -20.53 -4.08 17.32
CA LEU A 282 -20.26 -2.77 16.73
C LEU A 282 -20.27 -2.82 15.19
N ALA A 283 -19.75 -3.88 14.58
CA ALA A 283 -19.91 -4.14 13.15
C ALA A 283 -21.39 -4.29 12.74
N GLY A 284 -22.20 -4.97 13.56
CA GLY A 284 -23.64 -5.09 13.36
C GLY A 284 -24.35 -3.74 13.41
N ILE A 285 -24.02 -2.90 14.41
CA ILE A 285 -24.56 -1.53 14.51
C ILE A 285 -24.15 -0.70 13.29
N LYS A 286 -22.88 -0.78 12.86
CA LYS A 286 -22.40 -0.09 11.65
C LYS A 286 -23.18 -0.52 10.40
N SER A 287 -23.41 -1.82 10.23
CA SER A 287 -24.20 -2.36 9.11
C SER A 287 -25.63 -1.81 9.13
N LEU A 288 -26.29 -1.80 10.30
CA LEU A 288 -27.63 -1.22 10.47
C LEU A 288 -27.66 0.29 10.16
N VAL A 289 -26.64 1.04 10.59
CA VAL A 289 -26.48 2.46 10.28
C VAL A 289 -26.35 2.67 8.76
N ILE A 290 -25.53 1.87 8.08
CA ILE A 290 -25.36 1.94 6.63
C ILE A 290 -26.69 1.62 5.91
N LEU A 291 -27.46 0.64 6.41
CA LEU A 291 -28.78 0.31 5.86
C LEU A 291 -29.79 1.45 6.02
N CYS A 292 -29.68 2.30 7.04
CA CYS A 292 -30.47 3.54 7.11
C CYS A 292 -30.21 4.46 5.91
N GLY A 293 -29.06 4.35 5.25
CA GLY A 293 -28.72 5.05 4.02
C GLY A 293 -29.63 4.71 2.84
N VAL A 294 -30.21 3.51 2.80
CA VAL A 294 -31.17 3.10 1.75
C VAL A 294 -32.39 4.03 1.74
N TYR A 295 -32.83 4.48 2.92
CA TYR A 295 -33.91 5.46 3.02
C TYR A 295 -33.61 6.75 2.25
N LEU A 296 -32.37 7.24 2.28
CA LEU A 296 -31.98 8.42 1.50
C LEU A 296 -32.03 8.18 0.00
N ILE A 297 -31.54 7.02 -0.43
CA ILE A 297 -31.47 6.65 -1.84
C ILE A 297 -32.88 6.54 -2.44
N VAL A 298 -33.85 6.02 -1.67
CA VAL A 298 -35.23 5.82 -2.14
C VAL A 298 -36.10 7.07 -1.94
N SER A 299 -35.79 7.92 -0.95
CA SER A 299 -36.57 9.12 -0.64
C SER A 299 -36.17 10.31 -1.51
N ARG A 300 -36.98 10.62 -2.54
CA ARG A 300 -36.77 11.79 -3.42
C ARG A 300 -36.60 13.11 -2.67
N ARG A 301 -37.29 13.29 -1.53
CA ARG A 301 -37.21 14.51 -0.71
C ARG A 301 -35.83 14.69 -0.09
N ALA A 302 -35.19 13.60 0.37
CA ALA A 302 -33.91 13.66 1.04
C ALA A 302 -32.73 13.74 0.06
N TRP A 303 -32.96 13.49 -1.23
CA TRP A 303 -31.90 13.43 -2.23
C TRP A 303 -31.20 14.77 -2.44
N GLU A 304 -31.93 15.89 -2.51
CA GLU A 304 -31.32 17.19 -2.79
C GLU A 304 -30.40 17.68 -1.67
N GLU A 305 -30.79 17.47 -0.42
CA GLU A 305 -30.01 17.85 0.77
C GLU A 305 -28.78 16.95 0.95
N ASN A 306 -28.89 15.67 0.55
CA ASN A 306 -27.85 14.67 0.75
C ASN A 306 -27.13 14.28 -0.55
N ALA A 307 -27.31 15.04 -1.63
CA ALA A 307 -26.83 14.69 -2.97
C ALA A 307 -25.32 14.47 -3.03
N PHE A 308 -24.55 15.20 -2.23
CA PHE A 308 -23.11 15.01 -2.11
C PHE A 308 -22.76 13.59 -1.62
N ALA A 309 -23.33 13.17 -0.49
CA ALA A 309 -23.08 11.86 0.09
C ALA A 309 -23.51 10.74 -0.86
N ILE A 310 -24.68 10.89 -1.48
CA ILE A 310 -25.22 9.91 -2.44
C ILE A 310 -24.34 9.81 -3.69
N THR A 311 -23.90 10.94 -4.26
CA THR A 311 -23.02 10.97 -5.43
C THR A 311 -21.69 10.28 -5.12
N LEU A 312 -21.11 10.57 -3.95
CA LEU A 312 -19.83 10.00 -3.54
C LEU A 312 -19.92 8.49 -3.30
N PHE A 313 -21.01 8.04 -2.67
CA PHE A 313 -21.32 6.62 -2.53
C PHE A 313 -21.50 5.94 -3.90
N ALA A 314 -22.24 6.55 -4.82
CA ALA A 314 -22.44 6.01 -6.16
C ALA A 314 -21.12 5.85 -6.93
N VAL A 315 -20.23 6.85 -6.88
CA VAL A 315 -18.89 6.75 -7.50
C VAL A 315 -18.07 5.64 -6.86
N SER A 316 -18.06 5.57 -5.52
CA SER A 316 -17.29 4.56 -4.78
C SER A 316 -17.80 3.15 -5.09
N PHE A 317 -19.12 2.97 -5.11
CA PHE A 317 -19.78 1.71 -5.45
C PHE A 317 -19.48 1.31 -6.90
N ALA A 318 -19.68 2.22 -7.86
CA ALA A 318 -19.42 1.95 -9.27
C ALA A 318 -17.95 1.57 -9.53
N LEU A 319 -17.00 2.23 -8.86
CA LEU A 319 -15.58 1.91 -9.01
C LEU A 319 -15.24 0.55 -8.38
N THR A 320 -15.73 0.25 -7.17
CA THR A 320 -15.52 -1.04 -6.50
C THR A 320 -16.01 -2.21 -7.36
N TYR A 321 -17.20 -2.10 -7.96
CA TYR A 321 -17.79 -3.17 -8.78
C TYR A 321 -17.49 -3.03 -10.28
N SER A 322 -16.60 -2.12 -10.65
CA SER A 322 -16.25 -1.87 -12.06
C SER A 322 -15.63 -3.09 -12.74
N TYR A 323 -15.06 -4.04 -11.98
CA TYR A 323 -14.45 -5.26 -12.51
C TYR A 323 -15.41 -6.12 -13.35
N PHE A 324 -16.72 -6.06 -13.11
CA PHE A 324 -17.73 -6.70 -13.96
C PHE A 324 -17.75 -6.14 -15.39
N LEU A 325 -17.27 -4.90 -15.59
CA LEU A 325 -17.15 -4.25 -16.89
C LEU A 325 -15.69 -4.22 -17.36
N THR A 326 -14.76 -3.87 -16.48
CA THR A 326 -13.36 -3.63 -16.85
C THR A 326 -12.60 -4.92 -17.15
N MET A 327 -12.89 -6.03 -16.46
CA MET A 327 -12.25 -7.31 -16.78
C MET A 327 -12.66 -7.82 -18.17
N PRO A 328 -13.96 -7.88 -18.55
CA PRO A 328 -14.34 -8.30 -19.90
C PRO A 328 -13.87 -7.36 -21.01
N LEU A 329 -13.86 -6.04 -20.78
CA LEU A 329 -13.53 -5.06 -21.82
C LEU A 329 -12.04 -4.80 -21.97
N PHE A 330 -11.28 -4.81 -20.88
CA PHE A 330 -9.88 -4.38 -20.85
C PHE A 330 -8.93 -5.45 -20.32
N GLY A 331 -9.44 -6.58 -19.83
CA GLY A 331 -8.62 -7.62 -19.20
C GLY A 331 -7.95 -7.16 -17.90
N ASN A 332 -8.47 -6.12 -17.25
CA ASN A 332 -7.87 -5.52 -16.05
C ASN A 332 -8.94 -4.99 -15.09
N ASN A 333 -8.56 -4.74 -13.84
CA ASN A 333 -9.43 -4.22 -12.78
C ASN A 333 -8.72 -3.12 -11.97
N PHE A 334 -9.48 -2.37 -11.17
CA PHE A 334 -8.96 -1.33 -10.28
C PHE A 334 -8.78 -1.82 -8.84
N ALA A 335 -8.38 -3.07 -8.67
CA ALA A 335 -8.20 -3.74 -7.39
C ALA A 335 -9.42 -3.55 -6.44
N PRO A 336 -10.54 -4.26 -6.71
CA PRO A 336 -11.84 -4.04 -6.08
C PRO A 336 -11.82 -3.97 -4.55
N SER A 337 -11.03 -4.84 -3.90
CA SER A 337 -10.88 -4.88 -2.44
C SER A 337 -10.31 -3.57 -1.88
N TYR A 338 -9.30 -2.98 -2.53
CA TYR A 338 -8.77 -1.66 -2.12
C TYR A 338 -9.79 -0.55 -2.37
N CYS A 339 -10.53 -0.57 -3.48
CA CYS A 339 -11.59 0.43 -3.70
C CYS A 339 -12.68 0.35 -2.63
N ALA A 340 -13.07 -0.87 -2.25
CA ALA A 340 -14.03 -1.09 -1.17
C ALA A 340 -13.52 -0.56 0.17
N ASP A 341 -12.27 -0.87 0.51
CA ASP A 341 -11.69 -0.51 1.80
C ASP A 341 -11.40 0.99 1.92
N LEU A 342 -10.85 1.60 0.87
CA LEU A 342 -10.43 3.00 0.88
C LEU A 342 -11.61 3.98 0.72
N TYR A 343 -12.63 3.64 -0.08
CA TYR A 343 -13.67 4.61 -0.50
C TYR A 343 -15.09 4.18 -0.14
N LEU A 344 -15.46 2.95 -0.48
CA LEU A 344 -16.85 2.49 -0.33
C LEU A 344 -17.26 2.43 1.15
N ASN A 345 -16.39 1.90 2.02
CA ASN A 345 -16.64 1.84 3.45
C ASN A 345 -16.97 3.22 4.07
N PHE A 346 -16.16 4.24 3.76
CA PHE A 346 -16.33 5.57 4.33
C PHE A 346 -17.54 6.31 3.72
N SER A 347 -17.74 6.20 2.40
CA SER A 347 -18.90 6.80 1.72
C SER A 347 -20.23 6.13 2.10
N ALA A 348 -20.25 4.80 2.27
CA ALA A 348 -21.42 4.06 2.75
C ALA A 348 -21.79 4.48 4.18
N LEU A 349 -20.81 4.65 5.06
CA LEU A 349 -21.03 5.18 6.41
C LEU A 349 -21.56 6.61 6.38
N LEU A 350 -21.01 7.48 5.51
CA LEU A 350 -21.48 8.85 5.35
C LEU A 350 -22.96 8.90 4.94
N VAL A 351 -23.37 8.09 3.96
CA VAL A 351 -24.79 7.96 3.56
C VAL A 351 -25.63 7.36 4.68
N GLY A 352 -25.13 6.35 5.39
CA GLY A 352 -25.82 5.74 6.53
C GLY A 352 -26.16 6.73 7.64
N VAL A 353 -25.16 7.48 8.11
CA VAL A 353 -25.35 8.50 9.16
C VAL A 353 -26.22 9.65 8.66
N SER A 354 -26.12 10.00 7.37
CA SER A 354 -27.03 10.98 6.76
C SER A 354 -28.49 10.46 6.79
N GLY A 355 -28.72 9.15 6.59
CA GLY A 355 -30.05 8.55 6.75
C GLY A 355 -30.57 8.61 8.18
N ILE A 356 -29.70 8.40 9.16
CA ILE A 356 -30.04 8.59 10.59
C ILE A 356 -30.44 10.03 10.89
N LYS A 357 -29.73 11.02 10.30
CA LYS A 357 -30.07 12.45 10.45
C LYS A 357 -31.53 12.71 10.07
N GLU A 358 -31.94 12.28 8.88
CA GLU A 358 -33.32 12.47 8.40
C GLU A 358 -34.37 11.79 9.29
N ILE A 359 -34.03 10.60 9.82
CA ILE A 359 -34.89 9.90 10.77
C ILE A 359 -35.00 10.71 12.07
N PHE A 360 -33.89 11.21 12.61
CA PHE A 360 -33.88 11.95 13.87
C PHE A 360 -34.61 13.29 13.78
N GLU A 361 -34.44 14.02 12.67
CA GLU A 361 -35.15 15.29 12.43
C GLU A 361 -36.66 15.09 12.32
N ARG A 362 -37.12 13.92 11.87
CA ARG A 362 -38.56 13.58 11.82
C ARG A 362 -39.18 13.29 13.20
N TYR A 363 -38.41 12.79 14.16
CA TYR A 363 -38.95 12.26 15.43
C TYR A 363 -38.59 13.07 16.67
N GLU A 364 -38.09 14.31 16.52
CA GLU A 364 -37.74 15.26 17.60
C GLU A 364 -37.13 14.58 18.85
N LYS A 365 -36.07 13.79 18.64
CA LYS A 365 -35.47 13.00 19.73
C LYS A 365 -34.78 13.89 20.77
N SER A 366 -34.85 13.47 22.03
CA SER A 366 -34.16 14.17 23.12
C SER A 366 -32.65 14.09 22.95
N LYS A 367 -31.94 15.18 23.26
CA LYS A 367 -30.47 15.23 23.26
C LYS A 367 -29.84 14.11 24.10
N MET A 368 -30.51 13.70 25.17
CA MET A 368 -30.06 12.63 26.07
C MET A 368 -29.94 11.28 25.33
N ILE A 369 -30.85 10.95 24.41
CA ILE A 369 -30.77 9.70 23.63
C ILE A 369 -29.53 9.72 22.73
N ILE A 370 -29.24 10.85 22.08
CA ILE A 370 -28.10 10.99 21.17
C ILE A 370 -26.79 10.85 21.95
N TYR A 371 -26.62 11.55 23.07
CA TYR A 371 -25.40 11.41 23.87
C TYR A 371 -25.29 10.04 24.55
N GLY A 372 -26.41 9.42 24.93
CA GLY A 372 -26.44 8.03 25.41
C GLY A 372 -25.93 7.06 24.34
N ALA A 373 -26.36 7.23 23.09
CA ALA A 373 -25.85 6.45 21.97
C ALA A 373 -24.36 6.68 21.72
N ILE A 374 -23.89 7.94 21.76
CA ILE A 374 -22.46 8.27 21.64
C ILE A 374 -21.64 7.59 22.74
N ALA A 375 -22.09 7.66 23.99
CA ALA A 375 -21.40 7.03 25.11
C ALA A 375 -21.33 5.50 24.97
N LEU A 376 -22.43 4.87 24.56
CA LEU A 376 -22.47 3.43 24.30
C LEU A 376 -21.52 3.04 23.16
N LEU A 377 -21.57 3.76 22.04
CA LEU A 377 -20.69 3.52 20.89
C LEU A 377 -19.22 3.73 21.25
N ALA A 378 -18.90 4.75 22.04
CA ALA A 378 -17.55 5.00 22.54
C ALA A 378 -17.04 3.80 23.36
N ILE A 379 -17.83 3.30 24.32
CA ILE A 379 -17.48 2.12 25.13
C ILE A 379 -17.25 0.90 24.23
N LEU A 380 -18.19 0.61 23.32
CA LEU A 380 -18.08 -0.51 22.40
C LEU A 380 -16.82 -0.41 21.52
N SER A 381 -16.49 0.80 21.05
CA SER A 381 -15.30 1.01 20.21
C SER A 381 -14.00 0.79 20.97
N ILE A 382 -13.93 1.21 22.24
CA ILE A 382 -12.77 0.98 23.11
C ILE A 382 -12.61 -0.53 23.37
N MET A 383 -13.72 -1.24 23.63
CA MET A 383 -13.71 -2.69 23.81
C MET A 383 -13.25 -3.42 22.55
N GLU A 384 -13.74 -3.03 21.37
CA GLU A 384 -13.35 -3.63 20.09
C GLU A 384 -11.87 -3.39 19.78
N ILE A 385 -11.37 -2.16 19.92
CA ILE A 385 -9.95 -1.84 19.73
C ILE A 385 -9.08 -2.63 20.71
N THR A 386 -9.48 -2.72 21.98
CA THR A 386 -8.74 -3.54 22.97
C THR A 386 -8.70 -5.01 22.54
N SER A 387 -9.81 -5.54 22.01
CA SER A 387 -9.87 -6.90 21.49
C SER A 387 -8.98 -7.10 20.26
N ILE A 388 -8.98 -6.16 19.32
CA ILE A 388 -8.13 -6.19 18.12
C ILE A 388 -6.65 -6.17 18.51
N LEU A 389 -6.29 -5.26 19.41
CA LEU A 389 -4.92 -5.14 19.91
C LEU A 389 -4.47 -6.43 20.61
N LYS A 390 -5.31 -7.02 21.48
CA LYS A 390 -5.02 -8.31 22.11
C LYS A 390 -4.89 -9.46 21.10
N ALA A 391 -5.74 -9.48 20.06
CA ALA A 391 -5.64 -10.47 18.99
C ALA A 391 -4.33 -10.30 18.20
N ASN A 392 -3.93 -9.06 17.90
CA ASN A 392 -2.66 -8.75 17.26
C ASN A 392 -1.47 -9.16 18.13
N GLU A 393 -1.56 -9.03 19.46
CA GLU A 393 -0.54 -9.50 20.39
C GLU A 393 -0.24 -11.00 20.27
N SER A 394 -1.24 -11.78 19.90
CA SER A 394 -1.10 -13.22 19.66
C SER A 394 -0.59 -13.58 18.24
N SER A 395 -0.45 -12.59 17.35
CA SER A 395 0.08 -12.81 16.01
C SER A 395 1.58 -13.06 16.05
N ARG A 396 2.04 -14.06 15.27
CA ARG A 396 3.47 -14.35 15.08
C ARG A 396 4.28 -13.12 14.65
N TRP A 397 3.65 -12.23 13.87
CA TRP A 397 4.32 -11.05 13.33
C TRP A 397 4.51 -9.97 14.39
N PHE A 398 3.55 -9.80 15.29
CA PHE A 398 3.74 -8.90 16.42
C PHE A 398 4.79 -9.43 17.37
N GLY A 399 4.83 -10.75 17.60
CA GLY A 399 5.90 -11.43 18.33
C GLY A 399 7.28 -11.11 17.73
N ALA A 400 7.43 -11.31 16.42
CA ALA A 400 8.67 -10.96 15.71
C ALA A 400 9.06 -9.49 15.89
N GLY A 401 8.10 -8.57 15.85
CA GLY A 401 8.33 -7.14 16.07
C GLY A 401 8.89 -6.78 17.46
N LYS A 402 8.69 -7.63 18.48
CA LYS A 402 9.26 -7.43 19.83
C LYS A 402 10.71 -7.91 19.95
N GLU A 403 11.15 -8.73 19.02
CA GLU A 403 12.51 -9.26 18.99
C GLU A 403 13.44 -8.30 18.26
N GLU A 404 14.70 -8.27 18.70
CA GLU A 404 15.74 -7.54 17.99
C GLU A 404 16.02 -8.24 16.66
N LEU A 405 16.43 -7.45 15.66
CA LEU A 405 16.97 -8.04 14.44
C LEU A 405 18.14 -8.97 14.79
N PRO A 406 18.27 -10.11 14.09
CA PRO A 406 19.44 -10.96 14.21
C PRO A 406 20.74 -10.16 14.11
N VAL A 407 21.72 -10.48 14.95
CA VAL A 407 22.96 -9.70 15.11
C VAL A 407 23.67 -9.46 13.77
N TYR A 408 23.71 -10.48 12.91
CA TYR A 408 24.34 -10.37 11.59
C TYR A 408 23.62 -9.37 10.68
N LEU A 409 22.29 -9.27 10.72
CA LEU A 409 21.51 -8.28 9.95
C LEU A 409 21.68 -6.88 10.50
N LYS A 410 21.70 -6.73 11.83
CA LYS A 410 21.96 -5.44 12.47
C LYS A 410 23.36 -4.91 12.10
N GLN A 411 24.38 -5.76 12.17
CA GLN A 411 25.74 -5.38 11.78
C GLN A 411 25.87 -5.12 10.28
N MET A 412 25.17 -5.90 9.43
CA MET A 412 25.09 -5.64 7.99
C MET A 412 24.48 -4.26 7.73
N GLN A 413 23.34 -3.95 8.36
CA GLN A 413 22.67 -2.67 8.23
C GLN A 413 23.60 -1.52 8.65
N GLU A 414 24.20 -1.59 9.84
CA GLU A 414 25.13 -0.58 10.34
C GLU A 414 26.31 -0.37 9.39
N TRP A 415 26.87 -1.44 8.82
CA TRP A 415 27.97 -1.34 7.87
C TRP A 415 27.53 -0.71 6.55
N VAL A 416 26.41 -1.14 5.97
CA VAL A 416 25.91 -0.64 4.69
C VAL A 416 25.55 0.85 4.80
N LEU A 417 24.82 1.25 5.85
CA LEU A 417 24.45 2.64 6.11
C LEU A 417 25.68 3.56 6.21
N LYS A 418 26.80 3.05 6.73
CA LYS A 418 28.02 3.82 6.96
C LYS A 418 28.95 3.89 5.74
N ASN A 419 29.01 2.84 4.92
CA ASN A 419 30.07 2.68 3.93
C ASN A 419 29.60 2.75 2.46
N THR A 420 28.30 2.84 2.20
CA THR A 420 27.75 2.82 0.84
C THR A 420 26.95 4.08 0.53
N ASN A 421 26.88 4.47 -0.74
CA ASN A 421 25.95 5.48 -1.21
C ASN A 421 24.53 4.88 -1.29
N VAL A 422 23.50 5.70 -1.05
CA VAL A 422 22.09 5.29 -1.17
C VAL A 422 21.74 4.70 -2.56
N ASN A 423 22.43 5.17 -3.61
CA ASN A 423 22.25 4.71 -4.98
C ASN A 423 23.18 3.54 -5.37
N ASP A 424 24.06 3.06 -4.48
CA ASP A 424 24.86 1.86 -4.73
C ASP A 424 23.92 0.65 -4.88
N VAL A 425 24.25 -0.27 -5.81
CA VAL A 425 23.42 -1.44 -6.11
C VAL A 425 24.03 -2.68 -5.47
N ILE A 426 23.19 -3.41 -4.73
CA ILE A 426 23.51 -4.67 -4.09
C ILE A 426 22.80 -5.81 -4.83
N LEU A 427 23.55 -6.82 -5.24
CA LEU A 427 23.03 -8.02 -5.86
C LEU A 427 22.94 -9.15 -4.83
N SER A 428 21.77 -9.79 -4.76
CA SER A 428 21.51 -11.02 -4.02
C SER A 428 20.32 -11.76 -4.68
N ASN A 429 19.79 -12.83 -4.06
CA ASN A 429 18.53 -13.42 -4.51
C ASN A 429 17.32 -12.54 -4.12
N ASN A 430 16.11 -12.90 -4.56
CA ASN A 430 14.91 -12.07 -4.38
C ASN A 430 14.57 -11.75 -2.92
N GLU A 431 14.52 -12.77 -2.06
CA GLU A 431 14.15 -12.62 -0.65
C GLU A 431 15.22 -11.85 0.14
N ILE A 432 16.50 -12.15 -0.07
CA ILE A 432 17.60 -11.48 0.62
C ILE A 432 17.72 -10.03 0.12
N SER A 433 17.60 -9.79 -1.19
CA SER A 433 17.62 -8.44 -1.75
C SER A 433 16.48 -7.60 -1.17
N PHE A 434 15.29 -8.17 -1.01
CA PHE A 434 14.18 -7.50 -0.33
C PHE A 434 14.55 -7.11 1.11
N ALA A 435 15.14 -8.03 1.89
CA ALA A 435 15.53 -7.74 3.27
C ALA A 435 16.62 -6.66 3.36
N VAL A 436 17.65 -6.74 2.50
CA VAL A 436 18.72 -5.73 2.42
C VAL A 436 18.14 -4.36 2.05
N ASN A 437 17.27 -4.30 1.04
CA ASN A 437 16.57 -3.07 0.70
C ASN A 437 15.72 -2.55 1.86
N GLY A 438 14.93 -3.40 2.50
CA GLY A 438 14.04 -3.00 3.58
C GLY A 438 14.78 -2.46 4.81
N LEU A 439 16.01 -2.92 5.05
CA LEU A 439 16.85 -2.48 6.17
C LEU A 439 17.73 -1.27 5.85
N THR A 440 18.04 -1.02 4.57
CA THR A 440 19.08 -0.04 4.20
C THR A 440 18.64 0.96 3.15
N GLY A 441 17.56 0.70 2.40
CA GLY A 441 17.12 1.53 1.28
C GLY A 441 18.04 1.52 0.06
N ARG A 442 19.06 0.65 0.01
CA ARG A 442 19.96 0.53 -1.15
C ARG A 442 19.27 -0.20 -2.29
N LYS A 443 19.64 0.19 -3.50
CA LYS A 443 19.09 -0.42 -4.71
C LYS A 443 19.52 -1.86 -4.86
N VAL A 444 18.69 -2.64 -5.52
CA VAL A 444 18.91 -4.05 -5.78
C VAL A 444 18.64 -4.38 -7.25
N VAL A 445 19.25 -5.45 -7.74
CA VAL A 445 19.04 -5.89 -9.14
C VAL A 445 17.68 -6.60 -9.27
N VAL A 446 17.38 -7.46 -8.31
CA VAL A 446 16.16 -8.27 -8.26
C VAL A 446 15.55 -8.19 -6.85
N SER A 447 14.23 -8.38 -6.76
CA SER A 447 13.47 -8.38 -5.51
C SER A 447 12.14 -9.07 -5.77
N ARG A 448 11.33 -9.27 -4.72
CA ARG A 448 10.01 -9.88 -4.85
C ARG A 448 9.16 -9.17 -5.87
N ARG A 449 8.60 -9.94 -6.81
CA ARG A 449 7.81 -9.43 -7.94
C ARG A 449 6.70 -8.46 -7.52
N ALA A 450 6.02 -8.72 -6.40
CA ALA A 450 4.87 -7.93 -5.93
C ALA A 450 5.23 -6.52 -5.44
N HIS A 451 6.50 -6.25 -5.15
CA HIS A 451 6.97 -5.01 -4.55
C HIS A 451 7.78 -4.15 -5.53
N ASN A 452 7.74 -4.44 -6.82
CA ASN A 452 8.37 -3.62 -7.87
C ASN A 452 7.37 -2.67 -8.54
N ASP A 453 7.88 -1.74 -9.36
CA ASP A 453 7.03 -0.84 -10.16
C ASP A 453 6.03 -1.67 -10.98
N ALA A 454 4.74 -1.40 -10.80
CA ALA A 454 3.69 -2.06 -11.55
C ALA A 454 3.84 -1.84 -13.07
N PHE A 455 4.58 -0.84 -13.51
CA PHE A 455 4.81 -0.56 -14.92
C PHE A 455 6.24 -0.91 -15.38
N MET A 456 6.99 -1.65 -14.59
CA MET A 456 8.28 -2.19 -15.00
C MET A 456 8.13 -3.09 -16.23
N GLN A 457 9.00 -2.89 -17.23
CA GLN A 457 8.97 -3.65 -18.49
C GLN A 457 10.04 -4.77 -18.51
N ASP A 458 11.11 -4.64 -17.73
CA ASP A 458 12.29 -5.52 -17.79
C ASP A 458 12.44 -6.44 -16.56
N PHE A 459 11.35 -6.70 -15.81
CA PHE A 459 11.42 -7.50 -14.58
C PHE A 459 11.93 -8.92 -14.86
N ASP A 460 11.31 -9.63 -15.80
CA ASP A 460 11.71 -11.00 -16.13
C ASP A 460 13.14 -11.04 -16.72
N ASP A 461 13.55 -9.99 -17.44
CA ASP A 461 14.90 -9.92 -17.99
C ASP A 461 15.94 -9.78 -16.87
N ARG A 462 15.63 -9.06 -15.79
CA ARG A 462 16.50 -8.96 -14.61
C ARG A 462 16.63 -10.27 -13.86
N GLU A 463 15.55 -11.03 -13.77
CA GLU A 463 15.57 -12.37 -13.16
C GLU A 463 16.51 -13.32 -13.94
N ILE A 464 16.44 -13.29 -15.28
CA ILE A 464 17.37 -14.03 -16.14
C ILE A 464 18.80 -13.50 -15.99
N ASP A 465 19.00 -12.19 -16.06
CA ASP A 465 20.32 -11.58 -15.97
C ASP A 465 20.98 -11.87 -14.61
N ALA A 466 20.23 -11.83 -13.51
CA ALA A 466 20.72 -12.25 -12.20
C ALA A 466 21.13 -13.73 -12.20
N ALA A 467 20.33 -14.60 -12.82
CA ALA A 467 20.67 -16.02 -12.95
C ALA A 467 21.95 -16.22 -13.79
N VAL A 468 22.16 -15.44 -14.85
CA VAL A 468 23.38 -15.46 -15.66
C VAL A 468 24.59 -14.96 -14.85
N ILE A 469 24.43 -13.88 -14.06
CA ILE A 469 25.51 -13.38 -13.20
C ILE A 469 25.92 -14.45 -12.18
N PHE A 470 24.97 -15.03 -11.45
CA PHE A 470 25.29 -16.01 -10.40
C PHE A 470 25.74 -17.36 -10.97
N TYR A 471 25.04 -17.90 -11.96
CA TYR A 471 25.15 -19.32 -12.32
C TYR A 471 25.66 -19.57 -13.75
N GLY A 472 25.83 -18.52 -14.56
CA GLY A 472 26.23 -18.63 -15.95
C GLY A 472 27.65 -19.15 -16.15
N ASN A 473 27.90 -19.77 -17.31
CA ASN A 473 29.22 -20.23 -17.72
C ASN A 473 30.00 -19.22 -18.59
N ASP A 474 29.47 -18.02 -18.83
CA ASP A 474 30.08 -16.97 -19.66
C ASP A 474 30.51 -15.75 -18.82
N ASP A 475 31.80 -15.66 -18.57
CA ASP A 475 32.40 -14.56 -17.80
C ASP A 475 32.29 -13.19 -18.48
N ARG A 476 32.29 -13.14 -19.81
CA ARG A 476 32.19 -11.88 -20.55
C ARG A 476 30.78 -11.32 -20.38
N LYS A 477 29.77 -12.18 -20.52
CA LYS A 477 28.37 -11.76 -20.32
C LYS A 477 28.12 -11.37 -18.86
N ARG A 478 28.66 -12.13 -17.89
CA ARG A 478 28.60 -11.78 -16.47
C ARG A 478 29.10 -10.36 -16.21
N MET A 479 30.27 -10.00 -16.73
CA MET A 479 30.84 -8.66 -16.56
C MET A 479 30.03 -7.56 -17.26
N GLU A 480 29.49 -7.85 -18.44
CA GLU A 480 28.57 -6.94 -19.13
C GLU A 480 27.33 -6.65 -18.26
N LEU A 481 26.75 -7.67 -17.62
CA LEU A 481 25.56 -7.54 -16.78
C LEU A 481 25.84 -6.85 -15.44
N LEU A 482 26.95 -7.17 -14.77
CA LEU A 482 27.39 -6.44 -13.58
C LEU A 482 27.53 -4.93 -13.88
N LYS A 483 28.07 -4.58 -15.05
CA LYS A 483 28.16 -3.17 -15.52
C LYS A 483 26.79 -2.59 -15.91
N LYS A 484 25.94 -3.35 -16.60
CA LYS A 484 24.57 -2.93 -17.00
C LYS A 484 23.76 -2.46 -15.79
N TYR A 485 23.83 -3.20 -14.68
CA TYR A 485 23.10 -2.89 -13.45
C TYR A 485 23.91 -2.12 -12.41
N ASN A 486 25.11 -1.65 -12.77
CA ASN A 486 26.01 -0.94 -11.86
C ASN A 486 26.15 -1.64 -10.49
N VAL A 487 26.28 -2.97 -10.52
CA VAL A 487 26.40 -3.79 -9.31
C VAL A 487 27.72 -3.47 -8.65
N LYS A 488 27.65 -2.91 -7.45
CA LYS A 488 28.83 -2.55 -6.66
C LYS A 488 29.11 -3.56 -5.57
N TYR A 489 28.07 -4.20 -5.04
CA TYR A 489 28.21 -5.22 -4.01
C TYR A 489 27.41 -6.48 -4.32
N VAL A 490 27.92 -7.62 -3.87
CA VAL A 490 27.19 -8.88 -3.78
C VAL A 490 27.02 -9.21 -2.30
N TYR A 491 25.78 -9.46 -1.87
CA TYR A 491 25.48 -9.83 -0.49
C TYR A 491 25.07 -11.30 -0.39
N TYR A 492 25.73 -12.02 0.51
CA TYR A 492 25.47 -13.41 0.84
C TYR A 492 24.96 -13.54 2.27
N GLU A 493 24.03 -14.47 2.47
CA GLU A 493 23.57 -14.94 3.76
C GLU A 493 23.41 -16.47 3.73
N ALA A 494 23.76 -17.14 4.83
CA ALA A 494 23.64 -18.60 5.00
C ALA A 494 22.22 -19.14 4.73
N GLY A 495 21.19 -18.28 4.84
CA GLY A 495 19.81 -18.62 4.53
C GLY A 495 19.49 -18.81 3.04
N TRP A 496 20.42 -18.53 2.11
CA TRP A 496 20.20 -18.49 0.65
C TRP A 496 19.28 -19.59 0.13
N TYR A 497 19.64 -20.85 0.37
CA TYR A 497 18.89 -22.03 -0.07
C TYR A 497 17.50 -22.11 0.55
N SER A 498 17.42 -21.96 1.88
CA SER A 498 16.18 -22.15 2.65
C SER A 498 15.18 -21.01 2.46
N LEU A 499 15.62 -19.86 1.97
CA LEU A 499 14.78 -18.73 1.61
C LEU A 499 14.14 -18.92 0.23
N GLU A 500 14.78 -19.67 -0.68
CA GLU A 500 14.25 -19.90 -2.04
C GLU A 500 13.46 -21.21 -2.16
N PHE A 501 13.93 -22.29 -1.52
CA PHE A 501 13.43 -23.64 -1.73
C PHE A 501 13.12 -24.41 -0.44
N TYR A 502 12.12 -25.27 -0.50
CA TYR A 502 11.75 -26.19 0.57
C TYR A 502 12.08 -27.63 0.19
N PHE A 503 12.85 -28.30 1.05
CA PHE A 503 13.23 -29.69 0.88
C PHE A 503 12.62 -30.55 1.99
N ASP A 504 12.18 -31.76 1.65
CA ASP A 504 11.79 -32.74 2.65
C ASP A 504 13.01 -33.34 3.37
N LYS A 505 12.75 -34.19 4.36
CA LYS A 505 13.79 -34.89 5.14
C LYS A 505 14.72 -35.78 4.30
N ASN A 506 14.35 -36.12 3.06
CA ASN A 506 15.15 -36.91 2.13
C ASN A 506 15.92 -36.03 1.13
N GLY A 507 15.85 -34.70 1.27
CA GLY A 507 16.47 -33.75 0.35
C GLY A 507 15.70 -33.57 -0.96
N LYS A 508 14.45 -34.03 -1.06
CA LYS A 508 13.63 -33.84 -2.26
C LYS A 508 13.00 -32.45 -2.22
N LEU A 509 13.07 -31.72 -3.34
CA LEU A 509 12.36 -30.46 -3.52
C LEU A 509 10.84 -30.68 -3.42
N VAL A 510 10.19 -30.02 -2.46
CA VAL A 510 8.73 -30.10 -2.22
C VAL A 510 8.01 -28.76 -2.35
N GLY A 511 8.75 -27.66 -2.51
CA GLY A 511 8.17 -26.34 -2.76
C GLY A 511 9.22 -25.24 -2.90
N TYR A 512 8.77 -24.01 -3.13
CA TYR A 512 9.61 -22.82 -3.28
C TYR A 512 8.90 -21.60 -2.66
N SER A 513 9.67 -20.58 -2.28
CA SER A 513 9.17 -19.29 -1.76
C SER A 513 9.20 -18.19 -2.82
N ASP A 514 10.39 -17.79 -3.28
CA ASP A 514 10.53 -16.77 -4.33
C ASP A 514 11.91 -16.89 -5.02
N PRO A 515 12.21 -18.05 -5.64
CA PRO A 515 13.47 -18.22 -6.39
C PRO A 515 13.48 -17.34 -7.64
N LEU A 516 14.64 -17.21 -8.29
CA LEU A 516 14.70 -16.56 -9.59
C LEU A 516 13.76 -17.25 -10.60
N MET A 517 12.76 -16.51 -11.10
CA MET A 517 11.63 -17.06 -11.83
C MET A 517 11.06 -16.09 -12.86
N VAL A 518 10.74 -16.62 -14.04
CA VAL A 518 10.13 -15.86 -15.14
C VAL A 518 8.91 -16.55 -15.74
N VAL A 519 8.05 -15.77 -16.38
CA VAL A 519 6.98 -16.31 -17.22
C VAL A 519 7.60 -16.96 -18.45
N TYR A 520 7.16 -18.17 -18.78
CA TYR A 520 7.68 -18.94 -19.91
C TYR A 520 7.55 -18.18 -21.25
N SER A 521 8.67 -18.10 -21.97
CA SER A 521 8.72 -17.85 -23.41
C SER A 521 9.87 -18.67 -24.02
N GLU A 522 9.78 -18.98 -25.32
CA GLU A 522 10.85 -19.70 -26.03
C GLU A 522 12.18 -18.93 -26.00
N GLU A 523 12.11 -17.60 -26.06
CA GLU A 523 13.27 -16.70 -25.97
C GLU A 523 13.98 -16.83 -24.62
N LYS A 524 13.25 -16.71 -23.50
CA LYS A 524 13.81 -16.81 -22.14
C LYS A 524 14.36 -18.22 -21.87
N GLU A 525 13.67 -19.25 -22.37
CA GLU A 525 14.15 -20.62 -22.29
C GLU A 525 15.46 -20.81 -23.06
N SER A 526 15.54 -20.24 -24.27
CA SER A 526 16.75 -20.28 -25.09
C SER A 526 17.91 -19.53 -24.42
N GLU A 527 17.63 -18.42 -23.74
CA GLU A 527 18.65 -17.64 -23.04
C GLU A 527 19.24 -18.41 -21.85
N LEU A 528 18.41 -19.04 -21.01
CA LEU A 528 18.88 -19.91 -19.93
C LEU A 528 19.76 -21.05 -20.46
N LYS A 529 19.34 -21.70 -21.55
CA LYS A 529 20.14 -22.77 -22.20
C LYS A 529 21.47 -22.26 -22.71
N LYS A 530 21.50 -21.08 -23.34
CA LYS A 530 22.70 -20.48 -23.93
C LYS A 530 23.82 -20.30 -22.92
N TYR A 531 23.48 -19.88 -21.70
CA TYR A 531 24.46 -19.64 -20.63
C TYR A 531 24.60 -20.81 -19.64
N GLY A 532 24.04 -21.97 -19.98
CA GLY A 532 24.19 -23.20 -19.18
C GLY A 532 23.41 -23.21 -17.86
N ILE A 533 22.40 -22.35 -17.70
CA ILE A 533 21.60 -22.28 -16.48
C ILE A 533 20.62 -23.45 -16.44
N LYS A 534 20.67 -24.25 -15.36
CA LYS A 534 19.69 -25.31 -15.13
C LYS A 534 18.38 -24.71 -14.62
N TYR A 535 17.26 -25.19 -15.12
CA TYR A 535 15.94 -24.75 -14.70
C TYR A 535 14.95 -25.90 -14.81
N PHE A 536 13.78 -25.76 -14.20
CA PHE A 536 12.64 -26.63 -14.46
C PHE A 536 11.43 -25.79 -14.91
N LYS A 537 10.70 -26.33 -15.87
CA LYS A 537 9.44 -25.75 -16.34
C LYS A 537 8.29 -26.33 -15.54
N THR A 538 7.45 -25.47 -15.00
CA THR A 538 6.27 -25.91 -14.24
C THR A 538 5.11 -24.93 -14.44
N ARG A 539 3.92 -25.32 -13.98
CA ARG A 539 2.78 -24.41 -13.89
C ARG A 539 2.63 -23.98 -12.43
N GLY A 540 2.80 -22.69 -12.16
CA GLY A 540 2.91 -22.17 -10.80
C GLY A 540 2.35 -20.75 -10.64
N TRP A 541 2.36 -20.25 -9.41
CA TRP A 541 2.00 -18.87 -9.09
C TRP A 541 3.24 -17.97 -9.18
N LEU A 542 3.07 -16.76 -9.70
CA LEU A 542 4.18 -15.79 -9.82
C LEU A 542 4.57 -15.15 -8.48
N ASP A 543 3.68 -15.19 -7.50
CA ASP A 543 3.97 -14.87 -6.11
C ASP A 543 3.43 -16.01 -5.23
N PRO A 544 4.33 -16.84 -4.69
CA PRO A 544 3.94 -17.97 -3.86
C PRO A 544 3.28 -17.57 -2.53
N ALA A 545 3.37 -16.31 -2.10
CA ALA A 545 2.69 -15.81 -0.90
C ALA A 545 1.18 -15.64 -1.09
N VAL A 546 0.71 -15.43 -2.34
CA VAL A 546 -0.72 -15.28 -2.68
C VAL A 546 -1.34 -16.52 -3.31
N ARG A 547 -0.63 -17.66 -3.30
CA ARG A 547 -1.13 -18.92 -3.90
C ARG A 547 -2.52 -19.30 -3.40
N GLY A 548 -3.40 -19.71 -4.32
CA GLY A 548 -4.76 -20.09 -4.00
C GLY A 548 -5.50 -20.64 -5.23
N LEU A 549 -6.64 -21.30 -4.98
CA LEU A 549 -7.50 -21.87 -6.03
C LEU A 549 -8.06 -20.80 -6.97
N ASP A 550 -8.24 -19.58 -6.46
CA ASP A 550 -8.80 -18.45 -7.20
C ASP A 550 -7.73 -17.55 -7.83
N VAL A 551 -6.44 -17.87 -7.71
CA VAL A 551 -5.34 -17.07 -8.27
C VAL A 551 -4.78 -17.75 -9.50
N ARG A 552 -4.59 -16.99 -10.58
CA ARG A 552 -4.13 -17.52 -11.87
C ARG A 552 -2.71 -18.10 -11.75
N MET A 553 -2.55 -19.30 -12.30
CA MET A 553 -1.24 -19.92 -12.52
C MET A 553 -0.73 -19.66 -13.93
N TYR A 554 0.59 -19.62 -14.07
CA TYR A 554 1.32 -19.37 -15.30
C TYR A 554 2.28 -20.52 -15.57
N ASP A 555 2.59 -20.76 -16.84
CA ASP A 555 3.75 -21.55 -17.19
C ASP A 555 4.99 -20.72 -16.88
N VAL A 556 5.86 -21.24 -16.03
CA VAL A 556 7.03 -20.55 -15.49
C VAL A 556 8.29 -21.37 -15.67
N LEU A 557 9.41 -20.66 -15.81
CA LEU A 557 10.76 -21.20 -15.73
C LEU A 557 11.33 -20.80 -14.37
N ILE A 558 11.71 -21.80 -13.57
CA ILE A 558 12.31 -21.59 -12.25
C ILE A 558 13.76 -22.07 -12.30
N VAL A 559 14.70 -21.19 -11.93
CA VAL A 559 16.13 -21.51 -11.84
C VAL A 559 16.33 -22.61 -10.80
N SER A 560 16.99 -23.70 -11.18
CA SER A 560 17.10 -24.90 -10.33
C SER A 560 18.16 -24.71 -9.23
N PRO A 561 17.94 -25.27 -8.01
CA PRO A 561 18.99 -25.34 -6.99
C PRO A 561 20.21 -26.17 -7.42
N GLU A 562 20.12 -26.95 -8.50
CA GLU A 562 21.25 -27.68 -9.08
C GLU A 562 22.34 -26.78 -9.69
N ASN A 563 22.10 -25.48 -9.80
CA ASN A 563 23.11 -24.51 -10.20
C ASN A 563 24.00 -24.08 -9.04
N TYR A 564 23.57 -24.31 -7.79
CA TYR A 564 24.29 -23.77 -6.66
C TYR A 564 25.60 -24.52 -6.44
N ASP A 565 26.68 -23.76 -6.43
CA ASP A 565 28.03 -24.24 -6.15
C ASP A 565 28.51 -23.62 -4.84
N ASN A 566 29.08 -24.40 -3.93
CA ASN A 566 29.56 -23.94 -2.62
C ASN A 566 31.07 -24.14 -2.46
N SER A 567 31.82 -24.37 -3.55
CA SER A 567 33.28 -24.46 -3.46
C SER A 567 33.94 -23.11 -3.17
N GLY A 568 33.31 -22.01 -3.56
CA GLY A 568 33.79 -20.64 -3.42
C GLY A 568 33.18 -19.83 -2.27
N TYR A 569 32.97 -18.54 -2.52
CA TYR A 569 32.53 -17.55 -1.53
C TYR A 569 31.04 -17.63 -1.17
N GLY A 570 30.21 -18.16 -2.06
CA GLY A 570 28.77 -18.25 -1.90
C GLY A 570 28.18 -19.33 -2.80
N PRO A 571 26.83 -19.44 -2.88
CA PRO A 571 26.12 -20.52 -3.56
C PRO A 571 26.06 -20.33 -5.09
N TRP A 572 27.05 -19.66 -5.68
CA TRP A 572 27.10 -19.27 -7.09
C TRP A 572 28.36 -19.84 -7.75
N ASN A 573 28.44 -19.74 -9.07
CA ASN A 573 29.59 -20.26 -9.82
C ASN A 573 30.89 -19.53 -9.41
N ASP A 574 31.95 -20.28 -9.09
CA ASP A 574 33.28 -19.75 -8.69
C ASP A 574 33.88 -18.75 -9.70
N GLY A 575 33.42 -18.74 -10.95
CA GLY A 575 33.77 -17.72 -11.94
C GLY A 575 33.36 -16.30 -11.54
N LEU A 576 32.41 -16.13 -10.62
CA LEU A 576 32.05 -14.83 -10.03
C LEU A 576 33.07 -14.37 -8.99
N ASP A 577 33.66 -15.28 -8.20
CA ASP A 577 34.53 -14.96 -7.06
C ASP A 577 35.77 -14.15 -7.44
N LYS A 578 36.28 -14.34 -8.66
CA LYS A 578 37.45 -13.60 -9.18
C LYS A 578 37.20 -12.10 -9.34
N TYR A 579 35.95 -11.65 -9.26
CA TYR A 579 35.55 -10.24 -9.31
C TYR A 579 35.13 -9.71 -7.94
N LEU A 580 35.22 -10.52 -6.89
CA LEU A 580 34.68 -10.21 -5.57
C LEU A 580 35.79 -10.01 -4.55
N GLU A 581 35.78 -8.86 -3.87
CA GLU A 581 36.63 -8.61 -2.71
C GLU A 581 35.76 -8.54 -1.46
N LYS A 582 36.01 -9.40 -0.47
CA LYS A 582 35.26 -9.41 0.78
C LYS A 582 35.56 -8.15 1.59
N VAL A 583 34.58 -7.27 1.75
CA VAL A 583 34.70 -6.01 2.51
C VAL A 583 34.05 -6.07 3.90
N TRP A 584 33.16 -7.04 4.12
CA TRP A 584 32.54 -7.30 5.42
C TRP A 584 32.10 -8.76 5.54
N SER A 585 32.21 -9.33 6.75
CA SER A 585 31.58 -10.61 7.08
C SER A 585 31.19 -10.70 8.55
N TYR A 586 30.16 -11.51 8.80
CA TYR A 586 29.80 -11.99 10.12
C TYR A 586 30.05 -13.50 10.19
N GLU A 587 30.94 -13.89 11.09
CA GLU A 587 31.37 -15.28 11.28
C GLU A 587 31.03 -15.75 12.69
N GLN A 588 30.48 -16.96 12.79
CA GLN A 588 30.20 -17.60 14.07
C GLN A 588 30.61 -19.07 14.00
N ASN A 589 31.39 -19.54 14.98
CA ASN A 589 31.91 -20.90 15.05
C ASN A 589 32.67 -21.34 13.77
N GLY A 590 33.43 -20.43 13.17
CA GLY A 590 34.22 -20.68 11.95
C GLY A 590 33.39 -20.82 10.67
N ARG A 591 32.11 -20.44 10.69
CA ARG A 591 31.23 -20.39 9.52
C ARG A 591 30.84 -18.96 9.20
N VAL A 592 30.88 -18.60 7.92
CA VAL A 592 30.35 -17.33 7.41
C VAL A 592 28.83 -17.40 7.36
N TYR A 593 28.17 -16.58 8.17
CA TYR A 593 26.71 -16.48 8.21
C TYR A 593 26.20 -15.40 7.28
N ALA A 594 26.95 -14.32 7.11
CA ALA A 594 26.67 -13.27 6.16
C ALA A 594 27.97 -12.63 5.69
N ALA A 595 28.02 -12.17 4.45
CA ALA A 595 29.16 -11.46 3.90
C ALA A 595 28.73 -10.49 2.80
N LEU A 596 29.49 -9.39 2.69
CA LEU A 596 29.38 -8.43 1.62
C LEU A 596 30.69 -8.41 0.85
N TYR A 597 30.57 -8.51 -0.47
CA TYR A 597 31.69 -8.50 -1.39
C TYR A 597 31.56 -7.28 -2.29
N GLU A 598 32.60 -6.48 -2.41
CA GLU A 598 32.69 -5.42 -3.40
C GLU A 598 33.08 -6.01 -4.75
N VAL A 599 32.42 -5.56 -5.82
CA VAL A 599 32.75 -5.96 -7.18
C VAL A 599 33.93 -5.11 -7.63
N SER A 600 35.09 -5.74 -7.86
CA SER A 600 36.29 -5.04 -8.30
C SER A 600 36.04 -4.32 -9.64
N GLU A 601 36.46 -3.06 -9.74
CA GLU A 601 36.46 -2.34 -11.02
C GLU A 601 37.38 -3.06 -12.01
N VAL A 602 36.82 -3.52 -13.14
CA VAL A 602 37.58 -4.11 -14.27
C VAL A 602 37.64 -3.14 -15.44
#